data_AF-A0A377FY85-F1
#
_entry.id   AF-A0A377FY85-F1
#
_cell.length_a   1.000
_cell.length_b   1.000
_cell.length_c   1.000
_cell.angle_alpha   90.00
_cell.angle_beta   90.00
_cell.angle_gamma   90.00
#
_symmetry.space_group_name_H-M   'P 1'
#
loop_
_entity.id
_entity.type
_entity.pdbx_description
1 polymer ?
#
loop_
_entity_poly.entity_id
_entity_poly.type
_entity_poly.pdbx_seq_one_letter_code
_entity_poly.pdbx_strand_id
1 'polypeptide(L)'
;MKFIAAFLIVCLMFSTHVTEAATKTTAGYTIQSTKLYGRAMQTSPVLKTLPKNTPVQYSVYNRSWSNVYIGSTRYFTPSTNLKAGIPKLSSTERLRLVNKQHGLASTYRSTQLVTLTIPTVYAKGSERTLMAAEAAHALARLYYDGRKQGHTLYALSAYRSYTTQKSLYNYWVNARGTAYASMYVARPGHSEHQTGLAVDMTSQRMQLGLAASFEQTPEGRWMLANAHRYGFIIRYPKGKEKITGYNYEPWHLRYVGVNEATTMKQNNWTFEEWWTKR
;
A
#
# COMPACT_ATOMS: atom_id res chain seq x y z
N MET A 1 -21.63 65.12 -51.54
CA MET A 1 -21.60 63.74 -51.00
C MET A 1 -21.14 63.80 -49.55
N LYS A 2 -22.00 63.44 -48.60
CA LYS A 2 -21.74 63.52 -47.15
C LYS A 2 -21.02 62.25 -46.69
N PHE A 3 -19.86 62.38 -46.04
CA PHE A 3 -19.18 61.28 -45.36
C PHE A 3 -19.70 61.18 -43.92
N ILE A 4 -20.20 60.01 -43.55
CA ILE A 4 -20.63 59.67 -42.18
C ILE A 4 -19.45 58.99 -41.49
N ALA A 5 -18.98 59.56 -40.38
CA ALA A 5 -17.99 58.96 -39.49
C ALA A 5 -18.69 57.96 -38.55
N ALA A 6 -18.29 56.69 -38.62
CA ALA A 6 -18.73 55.65 -37.70
C ALA A 6 -17.81 55.61 -36.47
N PHE A 7 -18.37 55.87 -35.30
CA PHE A 7 -17.70 55.71 -34.01
C PHE A 7 -17.70 54.23 -33.61
N LEU A 8 -16.52 53.61 -33.51
CA LEU A 8 -16.34 52.25 -33.02
C LEU A 8 -16.12 52.30 -31.49
N ILE A 9 -17.10 51.87 -30.71
CA ILE A 9 -16.97 51.72 -29.25
C ILE A 9 -16.22 50.42 -28.96
N VAL A 10 -14.96 50.52 -28.52
CA VAL A 10 -14.18 49.38 -28.03
C VAL A 10 -14.51 49.17 -26.56
N CYS A 11 -15.38 48.20 -26.27
CA CYS A 11 -15.58 47.69 -24.92
C CYS A 11 -14.37 46.81 -24.51
N LEU A 12 -13.46 47.38 -23.72
CA LEU A 12 -12.43 46.63 -23.01
C LEU A 12 -13.08 45.82 -21.87
N MET A 13 -13.39 44.56 -22.15
CA MET A 13 -13.73 43.58 -21.11
C MET A 13 -12.44 43.25 -20.33
N PHE A 14 -12.27 43.85 -19.15
CA PHE A 14 -11.31 43.38 -18.17
C PHE A 14 -11.76 42.00 -17.67
N SER A 15 -11.23 40.94 -18.28
CA SER A 15 -11.33 39.59 -17.77
C SER A 15 -10.50 39.50 -16.50
N THR A 16 -11.14 39.67 -15.34
CA THR A 16 -10.53 39.35 -14.05
C THR A 16 -10.38 37.84 -13.96
N HIS A 17 -9.21 37.33 -14.36
CA HIS A 17 -8.80 36.01 -13.96
C HIS A 17 -8.65 36.00 -12.43
N VAL A 18 -9.71 35.62 -11.73
CA VAL A 18 -9.61 35.18 -10.34
C VAL A 18 -8.83 33.87 -10.38
N THR A 19 -7.52 33.95 -10.22
CA THR A 19 -6.71 32.78 -9.89
C THR A 19 -7.17 32.29 -8.52
N GLU A 20 -7.98 31.24 -8.50
CA GLU A 20 -8.37 30.54 -7.28
C GLU A 20 -7.07 30.12 -6.58
N ALA A 21 -6.81 30.72 -5.41
CA ALA A 21 -5.63 30.38 -4.62
C ALA A 21 -5.65 28.86 -4.37
N ALA A 22 -4.57 28.17 -4.78
CA ALA A 22 -4.47 26.72 -4.61
C ALA A 22 -4.73 26.37 -3.14
N THR A 23 -5.90 25.79 -2.86
CA THR A 23 -6.29 25.49 -1.49
C THR A 23 -5.27 24.49 -0.93
N LYS A 24 -4.51 24.89 0.09
CA LYS A 24 -3.49 24.02 0.69
C LYS A 24 -4.17 22.78 1.28
N THR A 25 -4.02 21.65 0.60
CA THR A 25 -4.58 20.38 1.03
C THR A 25 -3.65 19.68 2.01
N THR A 26 -4.24 18.87 2.87
CA THR A 26 -3.57 18.01 3.84
C THR A 26 -3.83 16.56 3.45
N ALA A 27 -2.77 15.74 3.44
CA ALA A 27 -2.91 14.29 3.34
C ALA A 27 -3.50 13.74 4.64
N GLY A 28 -4.57 12.94 4.52
CA GLY A 28 -5.21 12.31 5.65
C GLY A 28 -5.88 11.00 5.27
N TYR A 29 -6.73 10.52 6.17
CA TYR A 29 -7.51 9.32 5.97
C TYR A 29 -8.85 9.37 6.69
N THR A 30 -9.79 8.57 6.22
CA THR A 30 -11.08 8.37 6.89
C THR A 30 -10.89 7.52 8.14
N ILE A 31 -11.43 7.92 9.28
CA ILE A 31 -11.32 7.12 10.53
C ILE A 31 -12.47 6.11 10.69
N GLN A 32 -13.47 6.17 9.80
CA GLN A 32 -14.62 5.28 9.73
C GLN A 32 -15.17 5.19 8.30
N SER A 33 -16.20 4.37 8.07
CA SER A 33 -16.96 4.43 6.82
C SER A 33 -17.55 5.83 6.66
N THR A 34 -17.13 6.54 5.62
CA THR A 34 -17.30 7.98 5.51
C THR A 34 -18.09 8.32 4.26
N LYS A 35 -19.28 8.89 4.45
CA LYS A 35 -20.11 9.42 3.37
C LYS A 35 -19.52 10.74 2.87
N LEU A 36 -19.51 10.89 1.55
CA LEU A 36 -19.09 12.08 0.83
C LEU A 36 -20.31 12.71 0.15
N TYR A 37 -20.53 13.97 0.46
CA TYR A 37 -21.72 14.74 0.11
C TYR A 37 -21.42 15.75 -0.99
N GLY A 38 -22.43 16.13 -1.76
CA GLY A 38 -22.32 17.21 -2.76
C GLY A 38 -22.29 18.61 -2.15
N ARG A 39 -22.81 18.77 -0.93
CA ARG A 39 -22.79 20.02 -0.15
C ARG A 39 -22.40 19.73 1.30
N ALA A 40 -21.94 20.75 2.02
CA ALA A 40 -21.56 20.67 3.43
C ALA A 40 -22.77 20.59 4.38
N MET A 41 -23.66 19.61 4.16
CA MET A 41 -24.84 19.34 4.98
C MET A 41 -25.24 17.87 4.90
N GLN A 42 -25.70 17.29 6.01
CA GLN A 42 -26.02 15.85 6.10
C GLN A 42 -27.24 15.44 5.26
N THR A 43 -28.13 16.38 4.94
CA THR A 43 -29.29 16.17 4.07
C THR A 43 -28.95 16.18 2.58
N SER A 44 -27.72 16.55 2.20
CA SER A 44 -27.26 16.47 0.81
C SER A 44 -27.20 15.02 0.34
N PRO A 45 -27.42 14.74 -0.96
CA PRO A 45 -27.19 13.40 -1.51
C PRO A 45 -25.78 12.89 -1.21
N VAL A 46 -25.69 11.62 -0.81
CA VAL A 46 -24.42 10.90 -0.68
C VAL A 46 -23.96 10.52 -2.08
N LEU A 47 -22.88 11.14 -2.54
CA LEU A 47 -22.33 10.90 -3.88
C LEU A 47 -21.33 9.74 -3.88
N LYS A 48 -20.68 9.47 -2.74
CA LYS A 48 -19.71 8.40 -2.59
C LYS A 48 -19.59 7.98 -1.12
N THR A 49 -19.21 6.74 -0.87
CA THR A 49 -18.84 6.27 0.47
C THR A 49 -17.44 5.71 0.42
N LEU A 50 -16.58 6.23 1.30
CA LEU A 50 -15.22 5.74 1.47
C LEU A 50 -15.16 4.77 2.63
N PRO A 51 -14.53 3.58 2.49
CA PRO A 51 -14.24 2.70 3.61
C PRO A 51 -13.42 3.41 4.69
N LYS A 52 -13.42 2.87 5.91
CA LYS A 52 -12.46 3.27 6.96
C LYS A 52 -11.03 3.10 6.47
N ASN A 53 -10.14 4.00 6.89
CA ASN A 53 -8.71 4.05 6.55
C ASN A 53 -8.40 4.32 5.08
N THR A 54 -9.34 4.92 4.35
CA THR A 54 -9.12 5.35 2.96
C THR A 54 -8.28 6.62 2.96
N PRO A 55 -7.11 6.63 2.29
CA PRO A 55 -6.32 7.84 2.12
C PRO A 55 -7.08 8.90 1.31
N VAL A 56 -7.00 10.15 1.74
CA VAL A 56 -7.64 11.30 1.08
C VAL A 56 -6.72 12.52 1.11
N GLN A 57 -6.91 13.41 0.13
CA GLN A 57 -6.48 14.80 0.26
C GLN A 57 -7.68 15.61 0.72
N TYR A 58 -7.50 16.44 1.74
CA TYR A 58 -8.60 17.25 2.28
C TYR A 58 -8.15 18.63 2.73
N SER A 59 -9.07 19.59 2.75
CA SER A 59 -8.89 20.91 3.33
C SER A 59 -10.03 21.23 4.26
N VAL A 60 -9.79 22.08 5.25
CA VAL A 60 -10.86 22.55 6.14
C VAL A 60 -11.81 23.42 5.32
N TYR A 61 -13.12 23.13 5.36
CA TYR A 61 -14.15 23.99 4.77
C TYR A 61 -14.69 24.97 5.82
N ASN A 62 -15.07 24.44 7.00
CA ASN A 62 -15.46 25.22 8.17
C ASN A 62 -15.20 24.40 9.45
N ARG A 63 -15.71 24.86 10.60
CA ARG A 63 -15.51 24.19 11.91
C ARG A 63 -15.96 22.71 11.93
N SER A 64 -16.97 22.35 11.14
CA SER A 64 -17.59 21.02 11.19
C SER A 64 -17.36 20.19 9.93
N TRP A 65 -16.94 20.82 8.82
CA TRP A 65 -16.85 20.20 7.51
C TRP A 65 -15.48 20.38 6.86
N SER A 66 -15.09 19.36 6.10
CA SER A 66 -13.88 19.35 5.28
C SER A 66 -14.24 19.10 3.82
N ASN A 67 -13.49 19.72 2.92
CA ASN A 67 -13.47 19.37 1.50
C ASN A 67 -12.59 18.13 1.32
N VAL A 68 -13.08 17.11 0.64
CA VAL A 68 -12.31 15.91 0.25
C VAL A 68 -12.14 15.90 -1.27
N TYR A 69 -10.92 15.70 -1.75
CA TYR A 69 -10.60 15.73 -3.17
C TYR A 69 -10.28 14.32 -3.68
N ILE A 70 -10.99 13.89 -4.72
CA ILE A 70 -10.76 12.61 -5.41
C ILE A 70 -10.68 12.90 -6.91
N GLY A 71 -9.49 12.78 -7.48
CA GLY A 71 -9.24 13.30 -8.83
C GLY A 71 -9.45 14.82 -8.86
N SER A 72 -10.19 15.31 -9.86
CA SER A 72 -10.60 16.72 -9.95
C SER A 72 -11.89 17.03 -9.17
N THR A 73 -12.55 16.02 -8.58
CA THR A 73 -13.85 16.20 -7.93
C THR A 73 -13.68 16.53 -6.45
N ARG A 74 -14.35 17.60 -6.02
CA ARG A 74 -14.48 18.01 -4.61
C ARG A 74 -15.77 17.46 -4.01
N TYR A 75 -15.66 16.90 -2.81
CA TYR A 75 -16.76 16.42 -1.98
C TYR A 75 -16.71 17.06 -0.59
N PHE A 76 -17.77 16.89 0.19
CA PHE A 76 -17.84 17.33 1.59
C PHE A 76 -18.01 16.16 2.55
N THR A 77 -17.41 16.22 3.72
CA THR A 77 -17.68 15.28 4.83
C THR A 77 -17.46 15.96 6.18
N PRO A 78 -18.11 15.51 7.28
CA PRO A 78 -17.78 16.00 8.61
C PRO A 78 -16.28 15.86 8.91
N SER A 79 -15.65 16.94 9.39
CA SER A 79 -14.21 16.97 9.66
C SER A 79 -13.79 15.91 10.69
N THR A 80 -14.70 15.55 11.61
CA THR A 80 -14.51 14.48 12.60
C THR A 80 -14.34 13.10 11.98
N ASN A 81 -14.71 12.90 10.71
CA ASN A 81 -14.50 11.64 9.99
C ASN A 81 -13.08 11.49 9.44
N LEU A 82 -12.26 12.54 9.50
CA LEU A 82 -10.94 12.60 8.90
C LEU A 82 -9.87 12.76 9.96
N LYS A 83 -8.69 12.20 9.68
CA LYS A 83 -7.48 12.42 10.47
C LYS A 83 -6.31 12.65 9.55
N ALA A 84 -5.48 13.65 9.87
CA ALA A 84 -4.26 13.92 9.14
C ALA A 84 -3.26 12.76 9.26
N GLY A 85 -2.44 12.56 8.23
CA GLY A 85 -1.44 11.51 8.19
C GLY A 85 -1.95 10.20 7.59
N ILE A 86 -1.47 9.07 8.11
CA ILE A 86 -1.70 7.73 7.58
C ILE A 86 -2.26 6.85 8.72
N PRO A 87 -3.24 5.97 8.46
CA PRO A 87 -3.69 5.00 9.45
C PRO A 87 -2.51 4.16 9.96
N LYS A 88 -2.35 4.11 11.28
CA LYS A 88 -1.31 3.31 11.95
C LYS A 88 -1.89 2.01 12.46
N LEU A 89 -1.16 0.92 12.25
CA LEU A 89 -1.44 -0.36 12.88
C LEU A 89 -1.01 -0.30 14.35
N SER A 90 -1.71 -1.04 15.22
CA SER A 90 -1.20 -1.28 16.57
C SER A 90 0.10 -2.08 16.49
N SER A 91 0.96 -1.96 17.50
CA SER A 91 2.20 -2.74 17.58
C SER A 91 1.91 -4.25 17.51
N THR A 92 0.82 -4.71 18.14
CA THR A 92 0.39 -6.11 18.09
C THR A 92 0.07 -6.59 16.68
N GLU A 93 -0.67 -5.82 15.89
CA GLU A 93 -0.97 -6.18 14.49
C GLU A 93 0.27 -6.11 13.61
N ARG A 94 1.03 -5.00 13.71
CA ARG A 94 2.22 -4.76 12.88
C ARG A 94 3.29 -5.83 13.09
N LEU A 95 3.52 -6.19 14.35
CA LEU A 95 4.63 -7.05 14.74
C LEU A 95 4.23 -8.52 14.82
N ARG A 96 2.96 -8.91 14.65
CA ARG A 96 2.51 -10.31 14.75
C ARG A 96 3.40 -11.26 13.93
N LEU A 97 4.05 -12.21 14.60
CA LEU A 97 4.76 -13.30 13.95
C LEU A 97 3.76 -14.29 13.36
N VAL A 98 3.86 -14.54 12.05
CA VAL A 98 3.09 -15.56 11.34
C VAL A 98 4.09 -16.43 10.60
N ASN A 99 4.10 -17.72 10.92
CA ASN A 99 5.04 -18.69 10.36
C ASN A 99 4.50 -20.11 10.54
N LYS A 100 5.33 -21.14 10.37
CA LYS A 100 4.92 -22.55 10.47
C LYS A 100 4.34 -22.92 11.85
N GLN A 101 4.72 -22.20 12.91
CA GLN A 101 4.30 -22.46 14.28
C GLN A 101 3.17 -21.52 14.73
N HIS A 102 3.12 -20.31 14.18
CA HIS A 102 2.14 -19.28 14.56
C HIS A 102 1.18 -19.01 13.41
N GLY A 103 -0.03 -19.57 13.53
CA GLY A 103 -1.09 -19.43 12.53
C GLY A 103 -2.09 -18.30 12.83
N LEU A 104 -2.85 -17.94 11.81
CA LEU A 104 -4.00 -17.06 11.85
C LEU A 104 -5.28 -17.88 11.72
N ALA A 105 -6.37 -17.38 12.31
CA ALA A 105 -7.70 -17.95 12.09
C ALA A 105 -8.06 -17.92 10.59
N SER A 106 -8.86 -18.89 10.15
CA SER A 106 -9.34 -18.96 8.76
C SER A 106 -10.20 -17.74 8.36
N THR A 107 -10.83 -17.10 9.35
CA THR A 107 -11.64 -15.89 9.19
C THR A 107 -10.84 -14.60 9.34
N TYR A 108 -9.55 -14.67 9.70
CA TYR A 108 -8.74 -13.47 9.87
C TYR A 108 -8.58 -12.74 8.54
N ARG A 109 -8.94 -11.45 8.56
CA ARG A 109 -8.71 -10.50 7.47
C ARG A 109 -8.39 -9.14 8.08
N SER A 110 -7.31 -8.52 7.63
CA SER A 110 -6.97 -7.17 8.07
C SER A 110 -8.12 -6.19 7.75
N THR A 111 -8.47 -5.37 8.73
CA THR A 111 -9.59 -4.41 8.64
C THR A 111 -9.22 -3.13 7.88
N GLN A 112 -7.96 -2.99 7.46
CA GLN A 112 -7.41 -1.75 6.89
C GLN A 112 -6.76 -1.95 5.51
N LEU A 113 -7.25 -2.93 4.74
CA LEU A 113 -6.73 -3.20 3.42
C LEU A 113 -7.13 -2.11 2.43
N VAL A 114 -6.13 -1.52 1.77
CA VAL A 114 -6.27 -0.52 0.71
C VAL A 114 -5.57 -1.01 -0.54
N THR A 115 -6.03 -0.53 -1.70
CA THR A 115 -5.38 -0.81 -2.99
C THR A 115 -4.02 -0.14 -3.08
N LEU A 116 -3.03 -0.88 -3.57
CA LEU A 116 -1.71 -0.35 -3.88
C LEU A 116 -1.76 0.73 -4.95
N THR A 117 -0.90 1.75 -4.80
CA THR A 117 -0.78 2.90 -5.71
C THR A 117 0.47 2.84 -6.58
N ILE A 118 1.18 1.71 -6.54
CA ILE A 118 2.35 1.40 -7.36
C ILE A 118 1.96 0.44 -8.49
N PRO A 119 2.81 0.23 -9.52
CA PRO A 119 2.55 -0.77 -10.55
C PRO A 119 2.37 -2.18 -9.96
N THR A 120 1.32 -2.87 -10.39
CA THR A 120 0.98 -4.24 -9.98
C THR A 120 0.96 -5.17 -11.19
N VAL A 121 1.32 -6.44 -10.99
CA VAL A 121 1.24 -7.47 -12.05
C VAL A 121 -0.22 -7.86 -12.31
N TYR A 122 -1.02 -8.01 -11.24
CA TYR A 122 -2.45 -8.26 -11.36
C TYR A 122 -3.24 -6.97 -11.55
N ALA A 123 -4.40 -7.08 -12.20
CA ALA A 123 -5.33 -5.97 -12.39
C ALA A 123 -5.85 -5.43 -11.05
N LYS A 124 -6.18 -4.13 -11.04
CA LYS A 124 -6.86 -3.47 -9.92
C LYS A 124 -8.17 -4.21 -9.61
N GLY A 125 -8.45 -4.40 -8.32
CA GLY A 125 -9.61 -5.16 -7.84
C GLY A 125 -9.26 -6.60 -7.42
N SER A 126 -8.12 -7.14 -7.86
CA SER A 126 -7.60 -8.38 -7.27
C SER A 126 -7.20 -8.16 -5.81
N GLU A 127 -7.51 -9.13 -4.94
CA GLU A 127 -7.09 -9.09 -3.53
C GLU A 127 -5.56 -8.98 -3.38
N ARG A 128 -4.82 -9.49 -4.37
CA ARG A 128 -3.35 -9.44 -4.44
C ARG A 128 -2.78 -8.04 -4.61
N THR A 129 -3.64 -7.06 -4.92
CA THR A 129 -3.29 -5.63 -5.02
C THR A 129 -3.62 -4.87 -3.73
N LEU A 130 -3.99 -5.57 -2.66
CA LEU A 130 -4.35 -4.96 -1.38
C LEU A 130 -3.23 -5.14 -0.35
N MET A 131 -3.01 -4.11 0.48
CA MET A 131 -2.14 -4.15 1.66
C MET A 131 -2.76 -3.35 2.79
N ALA A 132 -2.35 -3.61 4.04
CA ALA A 132 -2.71 -2.75 5.15
C ALA A 132 -2.20 -1.31 4.88
N ALA A 133 -3.03 -0.31 5.15
CA ALA A 133 -2.78 1.08 4.73
C ALA A 133 -1.39 1.62 5.08
N GLU A 134 -0.91 1.35 6.31
CA GLU A 134 0.44 1.77 6.73
C GLU A 134 1.54 1.16 5.85
N ALA A 135 1.45 -0.15 5.59
CA ALA A 135 2.40 -0.88 4.76
C ALA A 135 2.29 -0.47 3.28
N ALA A 136 1.07 -0.27 2.76
CA ALA A 136 0.83 0.20 1.39
C ALA A 136 1.51 1.56 1.15
N HIS A 137 1.36 2.50 2.08
CA HIS A 137 1.99 3.81 1.99
C HIS A 137 3.52 3.71 2.10
N ALA A 138 4.02 2.86 2.99
CA ALA A 138 5.46 2.60 3.10
C ALA A 138 6.02 2.03 1.79
N LEU A 139 5.31 1.09 1.16
CA LEU A 139 5.71 0.48 -0.11
C LEU A 139 5.70 1.50 -1.26
N ALA A 140 4.73 2.41 -1.28
CA ALA A 140 4.69 3.51 -2.24
C ALA A 140 5.95 4.38 -2.14
N ARG A 141 6.37 4.75 -0.92
CA ARG A 141 7.62 5.52 -0.72
C ARG A 141 8.85 4.75 -1.22
N LEU A 142 8.96 3.47 -0.86
CA LEU A 142 10.03 2.59 -1.34
C LEU A 142 10.07 2.58 -2.88
N TYR A 143 8.93 2.35 -3.52
CA TYR A 143 8.83 2.33 -4.98
C TYR A 143 9.25 3.67 -5.61
N TYR A 144 8.70 4.80 -5.15
CA TYR A 144 8.97 6.09 -5.78
C TYR A 144 10.42 6.55 -5.60
N ASP A 145 11.05 6.26 -4.46
CA ASP A 145 12.46 6.58 -4.25
C ASP A 145 13.39 5.66 -5.06
N GLY A 146 13.02 4.39 -5.24
CA GLY A 146 13.70 3.50 -6.18
C GLY A 146 13.55 3.98 -7.62
N ARG A 147 12.35 4.43 -7.99
CA ARG A 147 12.06 4.93 -9.34
C ARG A 147 12.88 6.17 -9.69
N LYS A 148 13.06 7.10 -8.74
CA LYS A 148 13.95 8.27 -8.88
C LYS A 148 15.41 7.88 -9.16
N GLN A 149 15.82 6.70 -8.69
CA GLN A 149 17.16 6.14 -8.91
C GLN A 149 17.21 5.18 -10.11
N GLY A 150 16.17 5.15 -10.95
CA GLY A 150 16.12 4.31 -12.16
C GLY A 150 15.67 2.87 -11.93
N HIS A 151 15.19 2.51 -10.73
CA HIS A 151 14.71 1.17 -10.40
C HIS A 151 13.18 1.09 -10.49
N THR A 152 12.67 0.32 -11.46
CA THR A 152 11.22 0.12 -11.62
C THR A 152 10.79 -1.24 -11.08
N LEU A 153 10.14 -1.23 -9.92
CA LEU A 153 9.59 -2.40 -9.25
C LEU A 153 8.10 -2.58 -9.53
N TYR A 154 7.62 -3.82 -9.45
CA TYR A 154 6.20 -4.18 -9.54
C TYR A 154 5.81 -5.03 -8.34
N ALA A 155 4.64 -4.78 -7.76
CA ALA A 155 4.05 -5.69 -6.78
C ALA A 155 3.35 -6.85 -7.50
N LEU A 156 3.81 -8.07 -7.23
CA LEU A 156 3.24 -9.28 -7.81
C LEU A 156 2.12 -9.85 -6.94
N SER A 157 2.36 -10.03 -5.64
CA SER A 157 1.32 -10.54 -4.73
C SER A 157 1.47 -9.94 -3.34
N ALA A 158 0.44 -9.22 -2.90
CA ALA A 158 0.33 -8.71 -1.54
C ALA A 158 -0.68 -9.52 -0.73
N TYR A 159 -1.84 -8.97 -0.34
CA TYR A 159 -2.80 -9.71 0.44
C TYR A 159 -3.33 -10.97 -0.26
N ARG A 160 -3.42 -12.07 0.49
CA ARG A 160 -4.05 -13.32 0.07
C ARG A 160 -4.93 -13.84 1.19
N SER A 161 -6.21 -14.05 0.93
CA SER A 161 -7.12 -14.67 1.89
C SER A 161 -6.71 -16.10 2.24
N TYR A 162 -7.22 -16.60 3.37
CA TYR A 162 -7.06 -18.01 3.76
C TYR A 162 -7.49 -18.97 2.65
N THR A 163 -8.65 -18.72 2.02
CA THR A 163 -9.20 -19.56 0.95
C THR A 163 -8.28 -19.59 -0.27
N THR A 164 -7.77 -18.44 -0.70
CA THR A 164 -6.80 -18.37 -1.81
C THR A 164 -5.50 -19.08 -1.45
N GLN A 165 -5.02 -18.94 -0.21
CA GLN A 165 -3.84 -19.67 0.26
C GLN A 165 -4.07 -21.19 0.23
N LYS A 166 -5.25 -21.67 0.61
CA LYS A 166 -5.65 -23.08 0.53
C LYS A 166 -5.61 -23.61 -0.89
N SER A 167 -6.22 -22.88 -1.83
CA SER A 167 -6.18 -23.27 -3.25
C SER A 167 -4.75 -23.32 -3.79
N LEU A 168 -3.91 -22.33 -3.46
CA LEU A 168 -2.51 -22.31 -3.89
C LEU A 168 -1.71 -23.47 -3.29
N TYR A 169 -1.84 -23.71 -1.98
CA TYR A 169 -1.11 -24.78 -1.31
C TYR A 169 -1.49 -26.14 -1.91
N ASN A 170 -2.78 -26.41 -2.10
CA ASN A 170 -3.27 -27.65 -2.70
C ASN A 170 -2.76 -27.83 -4.14
N TYR A 171 -2.75 -26.76 -4.94
CA TYR A 171 -2.19 -26.80 -6.28
C TYR A 171 -0.72 -27.27 -6.28
N TRP A 172 0.12 -26.68 -5.42
CA TRP A 172 1.54 -27.04 -5.37
C TRP A 172 1.80 -28.41 -4.76
N VAL A 173 1.00 -28.84 -3.78
CA VAL A 173 1.04 -30.21 -3.26
C VAL A 173 0.74 -31.21 -4.38
N ASN A 174 -0.29 -30.95 -5.18
CA ASN A 174 -0.66 -31.85 -6.29
C ASN A 174 0.38 -31.84 -7.41
N ALA A 175 0.97 -30.68 -7.72
CA ALA A 175 1.91 -30.55 -8.83
C ALA A 175 3.34 -31.03 -8.50
N ARG A 176 3.79 -30.90 -7.24
CA ARG A 176 5.19 -31.10 -6.85
C ARG A 176 5.39 -31.89 -5.55
N GLY A 177 4.31 -32.31 -4.90
CA GLY A 177 4.34 -33.01 -3.61
C GLY A 177 4.49 -32.08 -2.40
N THR A 178 4.11 -32.60 -1.24
CA THR A 178 4.07 -31.85 0.03
C THR A 178 5.45 -31.35 0.48
N ALA A 179 6.51 -32.15 0.26
CA ALA A 179 7.87 -31.78 0.65
C ALA A 179 8.33 -30.50 -0.07
N TYR A 180 8.15 -30.44 -1.39
CA TYR A 180 8.46 -29.25 -2.18
C TYR A 180 7.59 -28.07 -1.80
N ALA A 181 6.27 -28.27 -1.73
CA ALA A 181 5.32 -27.21 -1.38
C ALA A 181 5.66 -26.58 -0.02
N SER A 182 6.05 -27.38 0.97
CA SER A 182 6.37 -26.91 2.33
C SER A 182 7.64 -26.06 2.42
N MET A 183 8.48 -26.01 1.38
CA MET A 183 9.70 -25.17 1.35
C MET A 183 9.42 -23.72 0.90
N TYR A 184 8.37 -23.50 0.10
CA TYR A 184 8.08 -22.20 -0.55
C TYR A 184 6.66 -21.70 -0.29
N VAL A 185 5.71 -22.60 -0.06
CA VAL A 185 4.29 -22.27 0.04
C VAL A 185 3.80 -22.52 1.45
N ALA A 186 3.46 -21.45 2.15
CA ALA A 186 2.86 -21.53 3.47
C ALA A 186 1.53 -22.29 3.45
N ARG A 187 1.27 -23.05 4.53
CA ARG A 187 -0.03 -23.64 4.78
C ARG A 187 -1.09 -22.55 4.96
N PRO A 188 -2.38 -22.82 4.69
CA PRO A 188 -3.46 -21.87 4.97
C PRO A 188 -3.44 -21.44 6.44
N GLY A 189 -3.58 -20.15 6.71
CA GLY A 189 -3.45 -19.59 8.06
C GLY A 189 -2.00 -19.28 8.46
N HIS A 190 -0.99 -19.85 7.80
CA HIS A 190 0.42 -19.66 8.14
C HIS A 190 1.16 -18.74 7.15
N SER A 191 0.43 -18.10 6.23
CA SER A 191 0.97 -17.19 5.23
C SER A 191 0.92 -15.75 5.74
N GLU A 192 2.07 -15.06 5.76
CA GLU A 192 2.11 -13.64 6.12
C GLU A 192 1.29 -12.77 5.17
N HIS A 193 1.04 -13.21 3.93
CA HIS A 193 0.16 -12.48 3.00
C HIS A 193 -1.26 -12.30 3.55
N GLN A 194 -1.74 -13.20 4.42
CA GLN A 194 -3.06 -13.05 5.04
C GLN A 194 -3.13 -11.86 6.02
N THR A 195 -1.97 -11.38 6.52
CA THR A 195 -1.88 -10.16 7.33
C THR A 195 -2.10 -8.88 6.51
N GLY A 196 -1.87 -8.93 5.20
CA GLY A 196 -1.76 -7.75 4.35
C GLY A 196 -0.50 -6.91 4.60
N LEU A 197 0.48 -7.46 5.33
CA LEU A 197 1.79 -6.82 5.62
C LEU A 197 2.92 -7.40 4.77
N ALA A 198 2.67 -8.47 4.04
CA ALA A 198 3.64 -9.06 3.12
C ALA A 198 3.36 -8.67 1.67
N VAL A 199 4.42 -8.56 0.87
CA VAL A 199 4.35 -8.33 -0.58
C VAL A 199 5.52 -8.98 -1.29
N ASP A 200 5.21 -9.69 -2.37
CA ASP A 200 6.20 -10.20 -3.32
C ASP A 200 6.46 -9.15 -4.39
N MET A 201 7.72 -8.75 -4.53
CA MET A 201 8.17 -7.73 -5.48
C MET A 201 8.92 -8.33 -6.66
N THR A 202 8.76 -7.75 -7.84
CA THR A 202 9.44 -8.19 -9.07
C THR A 202 9.83 -7.00 -9.94
N SER A 203 10.42 -7.26 -11.11
CA SER A 203 10.74 -6.26 -12.13
C SER A 203 10.52 -6.82 -13.53
N GLN A 204 10.54 -5.95 -14.55
CA GLN A 204 10.46 -6.40 -15.95
C GLN A 204 11.61 -7.34 -16.33
N ARG A 205 12.81 -7.15 -15.75
CA ARG A 205 13.97 -8.04 -15.96
C ARG A 205 13.73 -9.47 -15.49
N MET A 206 12.86 -9.63 -14.49
CA MET A 206 12.41 -10.93 -14.00
C MET A 206 11.24 -11.50 -14.79
N GLN A 207 10.85 -10.87 -15.91
CA GLN A 207 9.64 -11.20 -16.68
C GLN A 207 8.40 -11.21 -15.79
N LEU A 208 8.37 -10.33 -14.78
CA LEU A 208 7.33 -10.26 -13.76
C LEU A 208 7.14 -11.59 -12.98
N GLY A 209 8.19 -12.41 -12.87
CA GLY A 209 8.22 -13.64 -12.08
C GLY A 209 8.96 -13.48 -10.75
N LEU A 210 8.99 -14.56 -9.95
CA LEU A 210 9.70 -14.63 -8.68
C LEU A 210 10.78 -15.71 -8.76
N ALA A 211 12.04 -15.33 -8.49
CA ALA A 211 13.15 -16.25 -8.40
C ALA A 211 14.29 -15.62 -7.59
N ALA A 212 15.19 -16.47 -7.06
CA ALA A 212 16.34 -16.02 -6.28
C ALA A 212 17.27 -15.08 -7.08
N SER A 213 17.32 -15.25 -8.41
CA SER A 213 18.07 -14.37 -9.31
C SER A 213 17.60 -12.91 -9.31
N PHE A 214 16.45 -12.60 -8.69
CA PHE A 214 16.05 -11.21 -8.47
C PHE A 214 17.13 -10.40 -7.74
N GLU A 215 17.86 -11.02 -6.82
CA GLU A 215 18.99 -10.38 -6.12
C GLU A 215 20.12 -9.89 -7.03
N GLN A 216 20.19 -10.40 -8.27
CA GLN A 216 21.22 -10.06 -9.24
C GLN A 216 20.80 -8.89 -10.13
N THR A 217 19.51 -8.54 -10.13
CA THR A 217 18.99 -7.39 -10.88
C THR A 217 19.33 -6.07 -10.17
N PRO A 218 19.47 -4.95 -10.92
CA PRO A 218 19.62 -3.62 -10.30
C PRO A 218 18.50 -3.29 -9.31
N GLU A 219 17.25 -3.61 -9.65
CA GLU A 219 16.08 -3.36 -8.80
C GLU A 219 16.09 -4.19 -7.51
N GLY A 220 16.41 -5.48 -7.62
CA GLY A 220 16.50 -6.36 -6.47
C GLY A 220 17.64 -5.96 -5.53
N ARG A 221 18.85 -5.68 -6.05
CA ARG A 221 19.97 -5.17 -5.23
C ARG A 221 19.59 -3.89 -4.48
N TRP A 222 18.99 -2.94 -5.19
CA TRP A 222 18.56 -1.68 -4.56
C TRP A 222 17.52 -1.92 -3.46
N MET A 223 16.52 -2.77 -3.73
CA MET A 223 15.49 -3.10 -2.75
C MET A 223 16.07 -3.80 -1.51
N LEU A 224 16.92 -4.82 -1.68
CA LEU A 224 17.56 -5.57 -0.58
C LEU A 224 18.43 -4.67 0.31
N ALA A 225 19.04 -3.63 -0.28
CA ALA A 225 19.81 -2.63 0.45
C ALA A 225 18.91 -1.64 1.20
N ASN A 226 17.78 -1.22 0.63
CA ASN A 226 17.01 -0.06 1.10
C ASN A 226 15.70 -0.38 1.82
N ALA A 227 15.15 -1.59 1.70
CA ALA A 227 13.82 -1.95 2.21
C ALA A 227 13.59 -1.57 3.70
N HIS A 228 14.60 -1.77 4.54
CA HIS A 228 14.55 -1.48 5.98
C HIS A 228 14.26 0.00 6.29
N ARG A 229 14.75 0.93 5.46
CA ARG A 229 14.53 2.37 5.59
C ARG A 229 13.05 2.75 5.48
N TYR A 230 12.26 1.89 4.85
CA TYR A 230 10.82 2.04 4.66
C TYR A 230 10.01 1.15 5.61
N GLY A 231 10.65 0.38 6.48
CA GLY A 231 10.01 -0.51 7.44
C GLY A 231 9.73 -1.91 6.94
N PHE A 232 10.38 -2.33 5.86
CA PHE A 232 10.30 -3.68 5.33
C PHE A 232 11.57 -4.49 5.63
N ILE A 233 11.39 -5.73 6.03
CA ILE A 233 12.47 -6.73 6.08
C ILE A 233 12.40 -7.66 4.88
N ILE A 234 13.53 -8.24 4.52
CA ILE A 234 13.58 -9.40 3.63
C ILE A 234 13.22 -10.60 4.50
N ARG A 235 12.01 -11.13 4.34
CA ARG A 235 11.41 -12.02 5.36
C ARG A 235 12.12 -13.37 5.47
N TYR A 236 12.61 -13.86 4.34
CA TYR A 236 13.31 -15.14 4.22
C TYR A 236 14.69 -14.92 3.61
N PRO A 237 15.68 -14.49 4.42
CA PRO A 237 17.04 -14.23 3.97
C PRO A 237 17.85 -15.52 3.77
N LYS A 238 18.87 -15.45 2.92
CA LYS A 238 19.77 -16.57 2.58
C LYS A 238 20.51 -17.06 3.83
N GLY A 239 20.61 -18.38 4.01
CA GLY A 239 21.33 -19.00 5.12
C GLY A 239 20.55 -19.04 6.45
N LYS A 240 19.28 -18.60 6.46
CA LYS A 240 18.40 -18.61 7.63
C LYS A 240 17.23 -19.59 7.50
N GLU A 241 17.30 -20.52 6.54
CA GLU A 241 16.24 -21.47 6.20
C GLU A 241 15.88 -22.39 7.38
N LYS A 242 16.88 -22.75 8.20
CA LYS A 242 16.67 -23.54 9.43
C LYS A 242 15.85 -22.80 10.50
N ILE A 243 15.87 -21.47 10.48
CA ILE A 243 15.17 -20.62 11.45
C ILE A 243 13.77 -20.28 10.93
N THR A 244 13.67 -19.80 9.69
CA THR A 244 12.39 -19.38 9.09
C THR A 244 11.55 -20.57 8.63
N GLY A 245 12.19 -21.68 8.28
CA GLY A 245 11.57 -22.84 7.63
C GLY A 245 11.27 -22.63 6.14
N TYR A 246 11.72 -21.54 5.52
CA TYR A 246 11.53 -21.24 4.10
C TYR A 246 12.87 -21.03 3.41
N ASN A 247 12.93 -21.38 2.13
CA ASN A 247 14.09 -21.10 1.30
C ASN A 247 14.29 -19.59 1.12
N TYR A 248 15.45 -19.19 0.60
CA TYR A 248 15.73 -17.79 0.32
C TYR A 248 14.75 -17.18 -0.70
N GLU A 249 14.08 -16.10 -0.30
CA GLU A 249 13.12 -15.37 -1.11
C GLU A 249 13.44 -13.86 -1.14
N PRO A 250 14.38 -13.41 -1.99
CA PRO A 250 14.77 -11.99 -2.06
C PRO A 250 13.64 -11.05 -2.47
N TRP A 251 12.57 -11.58 -3.06
CA TRP A 251 11.40 -10.82 -3.48
C TRP A 251 10.41 -10.54 -2.34
N HIS A 252 10.44 -11.32 -1.27
CA HIS A 252 9.39 -11.33 -0.25
C HIS A 252 9.69 -10.32 0.86
N LEU A 253 8.93 -9.22 0.85
CA LEU A 253 9.01 -8.18 1.87
C LEU A 253 7.93 -8.36 2.94
N ARG A 254 8.31 -8.16 4.21
CA ARG A 254 7.38 -8.07 5.35
C ARG A 254 7.48 -6.71 6.03
N TYR A 255 6.37 -5.98 6.13
CA TYR A 255 6.30 -4.72 6.88
C TYR A 255 6.27 -4.97 8.38
N VAL A 256 7.17 -4.31 9.11
CA VAL A 256 7.29 -4.37 10.58
C VAL A 256 7.45 -2.99 11.21
N GLY A 257 7.60 -1.94 10.41
CA GLY A 257 7.93 -0.59 10.90
C GLY A 257 9.42 -0.28 10.75
N VAL A 258 9.75 1.02 10.64
CA VAL A 258 11.12 1.47 10.30
C VAL A 258 12.12 1.09 11.39
N ASN A 259 11.76 1.28 12.66
CA ASN A 259 12.67 1.02 13.78
C ASN A 259 13.03 -0.46 13.82
N GLU A 260 12.02 -1.33 13.82
CA GLU A 260 12.18 -2.77 13.93
C GLU A 260 12.89 -3.35 12.70
N ALA A 261 12.54 -2.90 11.48
CA ALA A 261 13.21 -3.35 10.27
C ALA A 261 14.69 -2.93 10.24
N THR A 262 15.01 -1.73 10.73
CA THR A 262 16.39 -1.23 10.81
C THR A 262 17.20 -2.04 11.82
N THR A 263 16.65 -2.31 13.01
CA THR A 263 17.29 -3.17 14.01
C THR A 263 17.57 -4.57 13.47
N MET A 264 16.58 -5.19 12.80
CA MET A 264 16.77 -6.52 12.18
C MET A 264 17.84 -6.50 11.09
N LYS A 265 17.87 -5.47 10.25
CA LYS A 265 18.90 -5.31 9.20
C LYS A 265 20.30 -5.18 9.79
N GLN A 266 20.48 -4.35 10.82
CA GLN A 266 21.78 -4.09 11.46
C GLN A 266 22.33 -5.33 12.17
N ASN A 267 21.47 -6.14 12.77
CA ASN A 267 21.88 -7.34 13.49
C ASN A 267 21.88 -8.62 12.62
N ASN A 268 21.53 -8.51 11.34
CA ASN A 268 21.32 -9.65 10.43
C ASN A 268 20.37 -10.72 11.04
N TRP A 269 19.25 -10.24 11.61
CA TRP A 269 18.23 -11.07 12.25
C TRP A 269 17.06 -11.36 11.31
N THR A 270 16.52 -12.57 11.43
CA THR A 270 15.17 -12.89 10.95
C THR A 270 14.12 -12.28 11.86
N PHE A 271 12.85 -12.35 11.42
CA PHE A 271 11.76 -11.92 12.26
C PHE A 271 11.60 -12.79 13.51
N GLU A 272 11.85 -14.10 13.40
CA GLU A 272 11.89 -15.04 14.52
C GLU A 272 12.96 -14.67 15.56
N GLU A 273 14.18 -14.37 15.10
CA GLU A 273 15.28 -13.98 16.00
C GLU A 273 14.99 -12.67 16.73
N TRP A 274 14.39 -11.70 16.05
CA TRP A 274 13.93 -10.46 16.69
C TRP A 274 12.76 -10.70 17.65
N TRP A 275 11.79 -11.51 17.25
CA TRP A 275 10.56 -11.76 18.04
C TRP A 275 10.84 -12.46 19.36
N THR A 276 11.90 -13.29 19.43
CA THR A 276 12.33 -13.96 20.67
C THR A 276 13.09 -13.03 21.63
N LYS A 277 13.54 -11.84 21.17
CA LYS A 277 14.36 -10.91 21.95
C LYS A 277 13.64 -9.61 22.36
N ARG A 278 12.41 -9.41 21.91
CA ARG A 278 11.66 -8.15 22.07
C ARG A 278 10.92 -8.03 23.39
#